data_AF-A0A7X8JCY4-F1
#
_entry.id   AF-A0A7X8JCY4-F1
#
_cell.length_a   1.000
_cell.length_b   1.000
_cell.length_c   1.000
_cell.angle_alpha   90.00
_cell.angle_beta   90.00
_cell.angle_gamma   90.00
#
_symmetry.space_group_name_H-M   'P 1'
#
loop_
_entity.id
_entity.type
_entity.pdbx_description
1 polymer ?
#
loop_
_entity_poly.entity_id
_entity_poly.type
_entity_poly.pdbx_seq_one_letter_code
_entity_poly.pdbx_strand_id
1 'polypeptide(L)'
;MFENKLGQSFESLGKRMIYSYLATYPVFKPVTNCGASELSQRQMYDFLYETIEIIYDDLSLINTEEEPDECCEWWQLNKDRPELILRMQKIEKKLIDFFDYYLKIGMLGEATDNTLIISKADMRIQQKTKEKLSRFGLVCDESKDSYVISHSKYSELFPAWKLHCSVPKENIVRSRNMMNFLHGKFCSKQYTAVEMFGKICNQEQIAELESYFLQKGYTPVNNEMNVMYEKVYPKKQKAQMQIYYDWRKKNQMVFYFKVPHFTTLIKSYGNMDDELKGLIFERTKTCDGCGYCTQTDKTGKRPRLALPLEFNGETLVKCPLFPVIAWNYTDETMIRIVKKLFDMAK
;
A
#
# COMPACT_ATOMS: atom_id res chain seq x y z
N MET A 1 0.69 19.55 10.88
CA MET A 1 -0.62 18.90 11.13
C MET A 1 -0.98 18.16 9.85
N PHE A 2 -1.19 16.85 9.92
CA PHE A 2 -1.48 16.05 8.72
C PHE A 2 -2.85 16.43 8.14
N GLU A 3 -2.87 16.86 6.87
CA GLU A 3 -4.09 17.24 6.16
C GLU A 3 -4.59 16.07 5.30
N ASN A 4 -5.85 15.65 5.47
CA ASN A 4 -6.42 14.58 4.66
C ASN A 4 -6.80 15.10 3.25
N LYS A 5 -6.08 14.63 2.23
CA LYS A 5 -6.27 14.98 0.80
C LYS A 5 -6.95 13.89 -0.05
N LEU A 6 -7.70 12.96 0.56
CA LEU A 6 -8.45 11.97 -0.22
C LEU A 6 -9.45 12.62 -1.18
N GLY A 7 -9.45 12.17 -2.44
CA GLY A 7 -10.34 12.68 -3.49
C GLY A 7 -10.00 14.09 -4.00
N GLN A 8 -8.94 14.72 -3.47
CA GLN A 8 -8.55 16.10 -3.80
C GLN A 8 -7.44 16.15 -4.86
N SER A 9 -7.28 17.34 -5.46
CA SER A 9 -6.11 17.69 -6.28
C SER A 9 -4.92 18.04 -5.40
N PHE A 10 -3.73 17.80 -5.93
CA PHE A 10 -2.46 18.20 -5.33
C PHE A 10 -1.88 19.40 -6.07
N GLU A 11 -0.89 20.06 -5.46
CA GLU A 11 -0.18 21.16 -6.14
C GLU A 11 0.65 20.65 -7.32
N SER A 12 1.15 19.42 -7.23
CA SER A 12 1.90 18.77 -8.30
C SER A 12 1.76 17.25 -8.28
N LEU A 13 2.11 16.63 -9.41
CA LEU A 13 2.16 15.18 -9.55
C LEU A 13 3.11 14.55 -8.53
N GLY A 14 4.24 15.22 -8.25
CA GLY A 14 5.19 14.77 -7.24
C GLY A 14 4.58 14.73 -5.84
N LYS A 15 3.87 15.79 -5.44
CA LYS A 15 3.19 15.82 -4.14
C LYS A 15 2.10 14.75 -4.03
N ARG A 16 1.33 14.48 -5.09
CA ARG A 16 0.37 13.35 -5.12
C ARG A 16 1.06 12.02 -4.78
N MET A 17 2.21 11.78 -5.38
CA MET A 17 2.98 10.55 -5.20
C MET A 17 3.55 10.44 -3.78
N ILE A 18 4.22 11.48 -3.29
CA ILE A 18 4.83 11.45 -1.96
C ILE A 18 3.77 11.34 -0.85
N TYR A 19 2.62 11.99 -1.04
CA TYR A 19 1.52 11.94 -0.09
C TYR A 19 1.02 10.52 0.17
N SER A 20 1.14 9.55 -0.75
CA SER A 20 0.72 8.18 -0.45
C SER A 20 1.50 7.55 0.70
N TYR A 21 2.79 7.87 0.83
CA TYR A 21 3.63 7.37 1.92
C TYR A 21 3.29 8.08 3.24
N LEU A 22 3.02 9.38 3.19
CA LEU A 22 2.51 10.11 4.36
C LEU A 22 1.15 9.60 4.79
N ALA A 23 0.22 9.40 3.85
CA ALA A 23 -1.15 8.98 4.10
C ALA A 23 -1.27 7.52 4.59
N THR A 24 -0.29 6.67 4.25
CA THR A 24 -0.26 5.27 4.67
C THR A 24 0.82 4.96 5.72
N TYR A 25 1.50 5.99 6.24
CA TYR A 25 2.46 5.84 7.32
C TYR A 25 1.78 5.25 8.56
N PRO A 26 2.16 4.04 9.00
CA PRO A 26 1.46 3.30 10.04
C PRO A 26 1.68 3.93 11.41
N VAL A 27 0.84 3.63 12.40
CA VAL A 27 1.12 3.97 13.80
C VAL A 27 2.44 3.35 14.30
N PHE A 28 3.14 3.99 15.23
CA PHE A 28 4.38 3.46 15.80
C PHE A 28 4.12 2.16 16.61
N LYS A 29 4.91 1.12 16.33
CA LYS A 29 4.91 -0.14 17.09
C LYS A 29 6.34 -0.61 17.38
N PRO A 30 6.85 -0.47 18.61
CA PRO A 30 8.20 -0.91 18.95
C PRO A 30 8.29 -2.43 18.98
N VAL A 31 9.47 -2.97 18.71
CA VAL A 31 9.81 -4.39 18.86
C VAL A 31 10.66 -4.54 20.13
N THR A 32 10.42 -5.61 20.87
CA THR A 32 11.20 -5.98 22.06
C THR A 32 12.31 -6.96 21.70
N ASN A 33 13.39 -7.01 22.49
CA ASN A 33 14.48 -7.99 22.35
C ASN A 33 15.22 -7.92 20.99
N CYS A 34 15.41 -6.72 20.43
CA CYS A 34 15.99 -6.51 19.11
C CYS A 34 17.28 -5.67 19.10
N GLY A 35 17.92 -5.45 20.25
CA GLY A 35 19.18 -4.71 20.35
C GLY A 35 19.07 -3.18 20.19
N ALA A 36 17.87 -2.64 19.98
CA ALA A 36 17.60 -1.20 19.97
C ALA A 36 16.54 -0.86 21.02
N SER A 37 16.72 0.24 21.74
CA SER A 37 15.74 0.73 22.73
C SER A 37 14.44 1.18 22.04
N GLU A 38 13.34 1.23 22.80
CA GLU A 38 12.08 1.79 22.28
C GLU A 38 12.24 3.26 21.87
N LEU A 39 13.03 4.04 22.62
CA LEU A 39 13.36 5.42 22.30
C LEU A 39 14.11 5.53 20.96
N SER A 40 15.12 4.70 20.74
CA SER A 40 15.85 4.63 19.48
C SER A 40 14.91 4.32 18.30
N GLN A 41 14.02 3.33 18.49
CA GLN A 41 13.03 2.97 17.48
C GLN A 41 12.04 4.10 17.19
N ARG A 42 11.60 4.83 18.23
CA ARG A 42 10.71 5.98 18.11
C ARG A 42 11.38 7.12 17.35
N GLN A 43 12.61 7.47 17.71
CA GLN A 43 13.37 8.53 17.03
C GLN A 43 13.62 8.19 15.56
N MET A 44 13.92 6.92 15.24
CA MET A 44 14.06 6.49 13.84
C MET A 44 12.74 6.56 13.07
N TYR A 45 11.64 6.13 13.69
CA TYR A 45 10.29 6.23 13.11
C TYR A 45 9.89 7.69 12.83
N ASP A 46 10.13 8.60 13.78
CA ASP A 46 9.82 10.03 13.65
C ASP A 46 10.74 10.69 12.61
N PHE A 47 12.03 10.34 12.59
CA PHE A 47 13.00 10.81 11.60
C PHE A 47 12.60 10.46 10.16
N LEU A 48 12.21 9.22 9.92
CA LEU A 48 11.77 8.75 8.60
C LEU A 48 10.48 9.46 8.15
N TYR A 49 9.53 9.64 9.06
CA TYR A 49 8.29 10.36 8.79
C TYR A 49 8.58 11.82 8.38
N GLU A 50 9.37 12.53 9.18
CA GLU A 50 9.75 13.92 8.92
C GLU A 50 10.59 14.05 7.64
N THR A 51 11.42 13.05 7.32
CA THR A 51 12.16 13.02 6.04
C THR A 51 11.20 13.02 4.85
N ILE A 52 10.09 12.26 4.92
CA ILE A 52 9.07 12.24 3.86
C ILE A 52 8.32 13.57 3.82
N GLU A 53 8.00 14.18 4.96
CA GLU A 53 7.38 15.52 5.02
C GLU A 53 8.27 16.58 4.38
N ILE A 54 9.57 16.59 4.69
CA ILE A 54 10.54 17.53 4.09
C ILE A 54 10.60 17.35 2.56
N ILE A 55 10.56 16.10 2.06
CA ILE A 55 10.52 15.83 0.61
C ILE A 55 9.19 16.25 -0.01
N TYR A 56 8.08 16.08 0.71
CA TYR A 56 6.76 16.53 0.25
C TYR A 56 6.71 18.05 0.09
N ASP A 57 7.37 18.79 0.98
CA ASP A 57 7.46 20.25 0.94
C ASP A 57 8.46 20.75 -0.12
N ASP A 58 9.55 20.02 -0.37
CA ASP A 58 10.57 20.33 -1.38
C ASP A 58 10.97 19.10 -2.22
N LEU A 59 10.30 18.93 -3.36
CA LEU A 59 10.55 17.83 -4.30
C LEU A 59 11.94 17.89 -4.98
N SER A 60 12.60 19.05 -4.97
CA SER A 60 13.95 19.19 -5.54
C SER A 60 14.96 18.33 -4.78
N LEU A 61 14.68 18.00 -3.52
CA LEU A 61 15.47 17.09 -2.71
C LEU A 61 15.53 15.68 -3.28
N ILE A 62 14.60 15.25 -4.12
CA ILE A 62 14.72 13.98 -4.86
C ILE A 62 14.94 14.18 -6.36
N ASN A 63 15.32 15.39 -6.77
CA ASN A 63 15.46 15.81 -8.17
C ASN A 63 14.17 15.62 -8.98
N THR A 64 13.01 15.83 -8.35
CA THR A 64 11.71 15.81 -9.02
C THR A 64 11.28 17.22 -9.37
N GLU A 65 10.77 17.41 -10.59
CA GLU A 65 10.26 18.68 -11.08
C GLU A 65 8.82 18.91 -10.61
N GLU A 66 8.44 20.17 -10.46
CA GLU A 66 7.05 20.56 -10.17
C GLU A 66 6.23 20.50 -11.45
N GLU A 67 5.70 19.32 -11.75
CA GLU A 67 4.74 19.10 -12.84
C GLU A 67 3.31 19.23 -12.33
N PRO A 68 2.35 19.73 -13.13
CA PRO A 68 0.94 19.81 -12.73
C PRO A 68 0.39 18.47 -12.23
N ASP A 69 -0.48 18.52 -11.23
CA ASP A 69 -1.15 17.32 -10.73
C ASP A 69 -2.01 16.65 -11.81
N GLU A 70 -1.90 15.33 -11.91
CA GLU A 70 -2.64 14.51 -12.84
C GLU A 70 -2.96 13.15 -12.22
N CYS A 71 -4.14 12.61 -12.52
CA CYS A 71 -4.55 11.29 -12.05
C CYS A 71 -5.47 10.59 -13.05
N CYS A 72 -5.70 9.30 -12.80
CA CYS A 72 -6.67 8.50 -13.53
C CYS A 72 -8.02 8.50 -12.80
N GLU A 73 -9.10 8.54 -13.56
CA GLU A 73 -10.43 8.22 -13.05
C GLU A 73 -10.49 6.75 -12.62
N TRP A 74 -11.48 6.42 -11.78
CA TRP A 74 -11.64 5.06 -11.24
C TRP A 74 -11.68 3.99 -12.34
N TRP A 75 -12.45 4.25 -13.40
CA TRP A 75 -12.68 3.33 -14.53
C TRP A 75 -11.51 3.27 -15.53
N GLN A 76 -10.61 4.25 -15.54
CA GLN A 76 -9.51 4.31 -16.52
C GLN A 76 -8.45 3.25 -16.22
N LEU A 77 -8.03 2.51 -17.23
CA LEU A 77 -6.96 1.53 -17.11
C LEU A 77 -5.60 2.21 -17.29
N ASN A 78 -4.55 1.65 -16.70
CA ASN A 78 -3.19 2.19 -16.83
C ASN A 78 -2.75 2.32 -18.30
N LYS A 79 -3.15 1.36 -19.15
CA LYS A 79 -2.86 1.37 -20.58
C LYS A 79 -3.51 2.51 -21.35
N ASP A 80 -4.53 3.15 -20.78
CA ASP A 80 -5.24 4.27 -21.40
C ASP A 80 -4.49 5.60 -21.15
N ARG A 81 -3.58 5.65 -20.17
CA ARG A 81 -2.73 6.81 -19.86
C ARG A 81 -1.26 6.43 -19.62
N PRO A 82 -0.58 5.74 -20.56
CA PRO A 82 0.75 5.16 -20.32
C PRO A 82 1.82 6.21 -19.98
N GLU A 83 1.77 7.39 -20.60
CA GLU A 83 2.72 8.49 -20.33
C GLU A 83 2.62 9.02 -18.90
N LEU A 84 1.41 9.15 -18.37
CA LEU A 84 1.19 9.54 -16.97
C LEU A 84 1.75 8.49 -16.02
N ILE A 85 1.48 7.20 -16.28
CA ILE A 85 1.97 6.10 -15.46
C ILE A 85 3.50 6.08 -15.45
N LEU A 86 4.15 6.28 -16.60
CA LEU A 86 5.61 6.36 -16.69
C LEU A 86 6.19 7.53 -15.89
N ARG A 87 5.54 8.70 -15.91
CA ARG A 87 5.96 9.86 -15.10
C ARG A 87 5.84 9.58 -13.60
N MET A 88 4.70 9.04 -13.16
CA MET A 88 4.49 8.66 -11.77
C MET A 88 5.52 7.61 -11.29
N GLN A 89 5.81 6.59 -12.10
CA GLN A 89 6.83 5.58 -11.80
C GLN A 89 8.24 6.18 -11.69
N LYS A 90 8.57 7.19 -12.51
CA LYS A 90 9.87 7.90 -12.41
C LYS A 90 9.98 8.65 -11.07
N ILE A 91 8.90 9.25 -10.59
CA ILE A 91 8.86 9.96 -9.30
C ILE A 91 9.02 8.95 -8.15
N GLU A 92 8.25 7.86 -8.16
CA GLU A 92 8.36 6.76 -7.19
C GLU A 92 9.80 6.22 -7.14
N LYS A 93 10.40 6.00 -8.31
CA LYS A 93 11.80 5.56 -8.40
C LYS A 93 12.77 6.55 -7.77
N LYS A 94 12.62 7.86 -8.00
CA LYS A 94 13.48 8.89 -7.38
C LYS A 94 13.39 8.87 -5.85
N LEU A 95 12.20 8.67 -5.30
CA LEU A 95 12.01 8.51 -3.86
C LEU A 95 12.68 7.24 -3.34
N ILE A 96 12.45 6.10 -4.00
CA ILE A 96 13.05 4.82 -3.63
C ILE A 96 14.56 4.88 -3.69
N ASP A 97 15.14 5.45 -4.76
CA ASP A 97 16.60 5.59 -4.92
C ASP A 97 17.19 6.49 -3.82
N PHE A 98 16.46 7.52 -3.36
CA PHE A 98 16.86 8.34 -2.23
C PHE A 98 16.92 7.55 -0.92
N PHE A 99 15.89 6.77 -0.60
CA PHE A 99 15.88 5.95 0.62
C PHE A 99 16.79 4.72 0.53
N ASP A 100 17.06 4.18 -0.67
CA ASP A 100 18.07 3.12 -0.89
C ASP A 100 19.47 3.61 -0.49
N TYR A 101 19.78 4.87 -0.77
CA TYR A 101 21.03 5.48 -0.31
C TYR A 101 21.13 5.54 1.23
N TYR A 102 20.04 5.91 1.91
CA TYR A 102 19.98 5.94 3.39
C TYR A 102 20.07 4.54 3.98
N LEU A 103 19.39 3.56 3.38
CA LEU A 103 19.49 2.17 3.77
C LEU A 103 20.94 1.67 3.63
N LYS A 104 21.62 2.03 2.54
CA LYS A 104 23.03 1.68 2.31
C LYS A 104 23.97 2.30 3.34
N ILE A 105 23.74 3.56 3.73
CA ILE A 105 24.45 4.23 4.83
C ILE A 105 24.33 3.41 6.11
N GLY A 106 23.11 3.05 6.53
CA GLY A 106 22.88 2.25 7.74
C GLY A 106 23.44 0.82 7.66
N MET A 107 23.45 0.21 6.47
CA MET A 107 24.04 -1.13 6.26
C MET A 107 25.55 -1.12 6.47
N LEU A 108 26.25 -0.14 5.89
CA LEU A 108 27.72 -0.04 5.91
C LEU A 108 28.27 0.65 7.16
N GLY A 109 27.43 1.42 7.87
CA GLY A 109 27.84 2.12 9.08
C GLY A 109 27.74 1.25 10.33
N GLU A 110 28.67 1.43 11.25
CA GLU A 110 28.62 0.84 12.58
C GLU A 110 27.95 1.82 13.55
N ALA A 111 26.84 1.39 14.15
CA ALA A 111 26.06 2.22 15.05
C ALA A 111 26.65 2.19 16.46
N THR A 112 26.76 3.38 17.03
CA THR A 112 26.90 3.61 18.48
C THR A 112 25.60 4.21 19.00
N ASP A 113 25.50 4.51 20.29
CA ASP A 113 24.29 5.12 20.86
C ASP A 113 23.90 6.41 20.14
N ASN A 114 24.88 7.27 19.81
CA ASN A 114 24.61 8.63 19.31
C ASN A 114 25.13 8.94 17.90
N THR A 115 25.85 8.00 17.28
CA THR A 115 26.45 8.22 15.95
C THR A 115 26.47 6.96 15.11
N LEU A 116 26.57 7.15 13.79
CA LEU A 116 26.84 6.10 12.82
C LEU A 116 28.20 6.36 12.16
N ILE A 117 29.11 5.40 12.27
CA ILE A 117 30.49 5.53 11.77
C ILE A 117 30.65 4.70 10.51
N ILE A 118 31.09 5.31 9.41
CA ILE A 118 31.27 4.65 8.11
C ILE A 118 32.73 4.74 7.68
N SER A 119 33.36 3.61 7.39
CA SER A 119 34.71 3.58 6.84
C SER A 119 34.75 4.14 5.42
N LYS A 120 35.75 4.97 5.11
CA LYS A 120 36.00 5.45 3.74
C LYS A 120 36.39 4.33 2.76
N ALA A 121 36.84 3.19 3.28
CA ALA A 121 37.10 1.99 2.48
C ALA A 121 35.79 1.36 1.98
N ASP A 122 34.71 1.44 2.77
CA ASP A 122 33.42 0.85 2.42
C ASP A 122 32.57 1.79 1.57
N MET A 123 32.60 3.09 1.86
CA MET A 123 31.81 4.08 1.15
C MET A 123 32.43 5.48 1.19
N ARG A 124 32.52 6.13 0.03
CA ARG A 124 32.86 7.56 -0.05
C ARG A 124 31.60 8.41 -0.16
N ILE A 125 31.39 9.30 0.80
CA ILE A 125 30.27 10.25 0.81
C ILE A 125 30.72 11.56 0.17
N GLN A 126 30.17 11.86 -1.01
CA GLN A 126 30.49 13.09 -1.75
C GLN A 126 29.97 14.33 -1.03
N GLN A 127 30.59 15.48 -1.25
CA GLN A 127 30.23 16.76 -0.63
C GLN A 127 28.75 17.14 -0.86
N LYS A 128 28.27 17.02 -2.11
CA LYS A 128 26.86 17.24 -2.45
C LYS A 128 25.92 16.36 -1.64
N THR A 129 26.34 15.14 -1.30
CA THR A 129 25.53 14.26 -0.47
C THR A 129 25.55 14.69 0.99
N LYS A 130 26.68 15.16 1.53
CA LYS A 130 26.74 15.71 2.89
C LYS A 130 25.84 16.94 3.03
N GLU A 131 25.86 17.84 2.05
CA GLU A 131 24.97 18.99 1.98
C GLU A 131 23.49 18.60 1.90
N LYS A 132 23.20 17.46 1.28
CA LYS A 132 21.85 16.90 1.22
C LYS A 132 21.44 16.29 2.56
N LEU A 133 22.31 15.52 3.20
CA LEU A 133 22.07 14.92 4.52
C LEU A 133 21.78 16.00 5.58
N SER A 134 22.48 17.13 5.53
CA SER A 134 22.26 18.23 6.48
C SER A 134 20.88 18.89 6.34
N ARG A 135 20.23 18.81 5.17
CA ARG A 135 18.83 19.25 5.00
C ARG A 135 17.84 18.42 5.82
N PHE A 136 18.23 17.21 6.22
CA PHE A 136 17.44 16.32 7.08
C PHE A 136 18.00 16.27 8.51
N GLY A 137 18.85 17.22 8.91
CA GLY A 137 19.40 17.28 10.27
C GLY A 137 20.57 16.31 10.55
N LEU A 138 21.03 15.56 9.54
CA LEU A 138 22.19 14.69 9.66
C LEU A 138 23.49 15.46 9.42
N VAL A 139 24.32 15.57 10.45
CA VAL A 139 25.67 16.14 10.37
C VAL A 139 26.64 15.01 10.01
N CYS A 140 27.50 15.23 9.03
CA CYS A 140 28.47 14.24 8.56
C CYS A 140 29.90 14.79 8.70
N ASP A 141 30.53 14.53 9.83
CA ASP A 141 31.91 14.92 10.09
C ASP A 141 32.88 13.94 9.41
N GLU A 142 33.95 14.48 8.84
CA GLU A 142 34.95 13.68 8.12
C GLU A 142 36.22 13.58 8.97
N SER A 143 36.63 12.35 9.27
CA SER A 143 37.94 12.03 9.85
C SER A 143 38.89 11.57 8.74
N LYS A 144 40.13 11.18 9.10
CA LYS A 144 41.09 10.65 8.12
C LYS A 144 40.53 9.44 7.37
N ASP A 145 39.97 8.47 8.09
CA ASP A 145 39.63 7.14 7.57
C ASP A 145 38.12 6.83 7.62
N SER A 146 37.31 7.72 8.21
CA SER A 146 35.87 7.50 8.38
C SER A 146 35.03 8.77 8.20
N TYR A 147 33.73 8.56 8.06
CA TYR A 147 32.69 9.56 8.28
C TYR A 147 31.96 9.26 9.58
N VAL A 148 31.64 10.28 10.36
CA VAL A 148 30.85 10.19 11.59
C VAL A 148 29.55 10.95 11.35
N ILE A 149 28.43 10.24 11.36
CA ILE A 149 27.10 10.82 11.18
C ILE A 149 26.42 10.96 12.53
N SER A 150 25.86 12.14 12.81
CA SER A 150 25.11 12.45 14.03
C SER A 150 23.81 13.21 13.69
N HIS A 151 22.87 13.24 14.64
CA HIS A 151 21.63 14.01 14.51
C HIS A 151 21.31 14.70 15.84
N SER A 152 21.14 16.02 15.86
CA SER A 152 20.95 16.78 17.10
C SER A 152 19.60 16.54 17.77
N LYS A 153 18.51 16.52 16.98
CA LYS A 153 17.14 16.23 17.46
C LYS A 153 16.90 14.76 17.83
N TYR A 154 17.46 13.83 17.04
CA TYR A 154 17.23 12.39 17.12
C TYR A 154 18.53 11.65 17.39
N SER A 155 19.21 11.98 18.49
CA SER A 155 20.57 11.47 18.76
C SER A 155 20.63 9.95 18.85
N GLU A 156 19.60 9.29 19.36
CA GLU A 156 19.56 7.84 19.61
C GLU A 156 19.00 7.01 18.44
N LEU A 157 18.77 7.58 17.26
CA LEU A 157 18.12 6.85 16.16
C LEU A 157 18.98 5.70 15.57
N PHE A 158 20.30 5.75 15.75
CA PHE A 158 21.25 4.92 14.99
C PHE A 158 21.19 3.40 15.27
N PRO A 159 21.02 2.93 16.53
CA PRO A 159 20.77 1.51 16.80
C PRO A 159 19.55 0.97 16.05
N ALA A 160 18.44 1.73 16.03
CA ALA A 160 17.24 1.38 15.29
C ALA A 160 17.42 1.49 13.76
N TRP A 161 18.23 2.44 13.27
CA TRP A 161 18.61 2.48 11.86
C TRP A 161 19.36 1.20 11.48
N LYS A 162 20.35 0.78 12.26
CA LYS A 162 21.09 -0.48 12.00
C LYS A 162 20.14 -1.68 12.02
N LEU A 163 19.20 -1.74 12.97
CA LEU A 163 18.17 -2.78 13.05
C LEU A 163 17.35 -2.90 11.75
N HIS A 164 16.95 -1.79 11.15
CA HIS A 164 16.27 -1.80 9.84
C HIS A 164 17.13 -2.38 8.72
N CYS A 165 18.44 -2.16 8.78
CA CYS A 165 19.40 -2.55 7.76
C CYS A 165 19.90 -4.01 7.89
N SER A 166 19.65 -4.69 9.01
CA SER A 166 20.22 -6.02 9.34
C SER A 166 19.57 -7.23 8.64
N VAL A 167 18.81 -7.06 7.55
CA VAL A 167 18.03 -8.14 6.92
C VAL A 167 18.78 -8.77 5.71
N PRO A 168 18.73 -10.10 5.49
CA PRO A 168 19.53 -10.79 4.46
C PRO A 168 19.35 -10.32 3.00
N LYS A 169 20.43 -10.48 2.21
CA LYS A 169 20.71 -9.91 0.87
C LYS A 169 19.88 -10.48 -0.31
N GLU A 170 18.69 -11.02 -0.10
CA GLU A 170 17.87 -11.54 -1.22
C GLU A 170 17.07 -10.42 -1.91
N ASN A 171 16.94 -10.46 -3.25
CA ASN A 171 16.33 -9.37 -4.01
C ASN A 171 14.83 -9.12 -3.69
N ILE A 172 14.04 -10.17 -3.43
CA ILE A 172 12.62 -10.05 -3.02
C ILE A 172 12.51 -9.50 -1.59
N VAL A 173 13.50 -9.82 -0.75
CA VAL A 173 13.62 -9.30 0.60
C VAL A 173 13.98 -7.82 0.56
N ARG A 174 14.79 -7.37 -0.41
CA ARG A 174 15.18 -5.96 -0.58
C ARG A 174 14.01 -5.01 -0.86
N SER A 175 13.06 -5.34 -1.73
CA SER A 175 11.92 -4.44 -2.01
C SER A 175 10.98 -4.31 -0.80
N ARG A 176 10.68 -5.43 -0.12
CA ARG A 176 9.89 -5.44 1.12
C ARG A 176 10.61 -4.69 2.24
N ASN A 177 11.94 -4.81 2.34
CA ASN A 177 12.74 -4.07 3.32
C ASN A 177 12.72 -2.57 3.06
N MET A 178 12.75 -2.15 1.79
CA MET A 178 12.64 -0.74 1.44
C MET A 178 11.33 -0.15 1.92
N MET A 179 10.20 -0.82 1.67
CA MET A 179 8.89 -0.33 2.11
C MET A 179 8.73 -0.37 3.63
N ASN A 180 9.35 -1.33 4.31
CA ASN A 180 9.41 -1.35 5.77
C ASN A 180 10.26 -0.20 6.31
N PHE A 181 11.40 0.09 5.69
CA PHE A 181 12.24 1.23 6.05
C PHE A 181 11.52 2.55 5.83
N LEU A 182 10.96 2.76 4.63
CA LEU A 182 10.17 3.94 4.28
C LEU A 182 9.02 4.21 5.25
N HIS A 183 8.38 3.17 5.78
CA HIS A 183 7.25 3.30 6.72
C HIS A 183 7.63 3.14 8.20
N GLY A 184 8.93 3.08 8.54
CA GLY A 184 9.39 2.87 9.92
C GLY A 184 8.86 1.58 10.56
N LYS A 185 8.61 0.53 9.77
CA LYS A 185 8.07 -0.76 10.22
C LYS A 185 9.19 -1.70 10.68
N PHE A 186 9.24 -1.99 11.97
CA PHE A 186 10.21 -2.91 12.56
C PHE A 186 9.78 -4.39 12.46
N CYS A 187 10.75 -5.28 12.20
CA CYS A 187 10.66 -6.76 12.24
C CYS A 187 9.43 -7.40 11.57
N SER A 188 8.94 -6.84 10.46
CA SER A 188 7.76 -7.34 9.74
C SER A 188 6.49 -7.46 10.61
N LYS A 189 6.36 -6.63 11.66
CA LYS A 189 5.13 -6.57 12.46
C LYS A 189 3.93 -6.35 11.56
N GLN A 190 2.85 -7.08 11.85
CA GLN A 190 1.60 -6.88 11.14
C GLN A 190 0.87 -5.64 11.68
N TYR A 191 0.48 -4.79 10.75
CA TYR A 191 -0.43 -3.66 10.93
C TYR A 191 -1.82 -4.04 10.43
N THR A 192 -2.84 -3.60 11.17
CA THR A 192 -4.23 -3.66 10.69
C THR A 192 -4.47 -2.53 9.69
N ALA A 193 -5.58 -2.59 8.96
CA ALA A 193 -6.04 -1.52 8.09
C ALA A 193 -6.43 -0.28 8.90
N VAL A 194 -6.97 -0.41 10.11
CA VAL A 194 -7.19 0.74 11.02
C VAL A 194 -5.87 1.45 11.30
N GLU A 195 -4.82 0.69 11.60
CA GLU A 195 -3.50 1.24 11.93
C GLU A 195 -2.77 1.88 10.76
N MET A 196 -3.10 1.49 9.52
CA MET A 196 -2.51 2.07 8.30
C MET A 196 -3.34 3.21 7.71
N PHE A 197 -4.67 3.09 7.73
CA PHE A 197 -5.57 3.98 6.99
C PHE A 197 -6.53 4.77 7.87
N GLY A 198 -6.56 4.52 9.19
CA GLY A 198 -7.47 5.16 10.11
C GLY A 198 -7.32 6.68 10.25
N LYS A 199 -6.20 7.24 9.79
CA LYS A 199 -5.98 8.70 9.75
C LYS A 199 -6.59 9.38 8.53
N ILE A 200 -6.89 8.63 7.47
CA ILE A 200 -7.48 9.14 6.23
C ILE A 200 -8.90 8.62 5.97
N CYS A 201 -9.31 7.55 6.64
CA CYS A 201 -10.62 6.93 6.53
C CYS A 201 -11.33 6.88 7.89
N ASN A 202 -12.63 6.57 7.89
CA ASN A 202 -13.38 6.33 9.13
C ASN A 202 -12.86 5.07 9.85
N GLN A 203 -12.30 5.26 11.05
CA GLN A 203 -11.68 4.19 11.84
C GLN A 203 -12.69 3.13 12.29
N GLU A 204 -13.88 3.55 12.72
CA GLU A 204 -14.93 2.66 13.24
C GLU A 204 -15.43 1.72 12.14
N GLN A 205 -15.64 2.27 10.94
CA GLN A 205 -16.07 1.53 9.76
C GLN A 205 -15.03 0.52 9.28
N ILE A 206 -13.74 0.88 9.31
CA ILE A 206 -12.66 -0.07 8.99
C ILE A 206 -12.60 -1.17 10.06
N ALA A 207 -12.63 -0.79 11.34
CA ALA A 207 -12.57 -1.74 12.46
C ALA A 207 -13.74 -2.75 12.41
N GLU A 208 -14.93 -2.29 12.02
CA GLU A 208 -16.10 -3.15 11.85
C GLU A 208 -15.91 -4.18 10.74
N LEU A 209 -15.37 -3.78 9.59
CA LEU A 209 -15.04 -4.68 8.48
C LEU A 209 -13.96 -5.69 8.91
N GLU A 210 -12.87 -5.24 9.52
CA GLU A 210 -11.81 -6.12 10.01
C GLU A 210 -12.36 -7.17 10.97
N SER A 211 -13.12 -6.72 11.97
CA SER A 211 -13.73 -7.59 12.97
C SER A 211 -14.63 -8.64 12.32
N TYR A 212 -15.44 -8.25 11.34
CA TYR A 212 -16.28 -9.17 10.58
C TYR A 212 -15.45 -10.22 9.83
N PHE A 213 -14.43 -9.83 9.07
CA PHE A 213 -13.61 -10.77 8.31
C PHE A 213 -12.79 -11.71 9.22
N LEU A 214 -12.26 -11.21 10.34
CA LEU A 214 -11.59 -12.03 11.35
C LEU A 214 -12.54 -13.06 11.97
N GLN A 215 -13.76 -12.67 12.34
CA GLN A 215 -14.79 -13.58 12.86
C GLN A 215 -15.21 -14.65 11.83
N LYS A 216 -15.15 -14.34 10.54
CA LYS A 216 -15.38 -15.30 9.45
C LYS A 216 -14.17 -16.22 9.17
N GLY A 217 -13.09 -16.09 9.94
CA GLY A 217 -11.89 -16.92 9.83
C GLY A 217 -10.96 -16.53 8.68
N TYR A 218 -10.97 -15.26 8.27
CA TYR A 218 -9.94 -14.73 7.37
C TYR A 218 -8.70 -14.38 8.19
N THR A 219 -7.53 -14.58 7.59
CA THR A 219 -6.24 -14.28 8.23
C THR A 219 -5.60 -13.05 7.59
N PRO A 220 -5.03 -12.14 8.39
CA PRO A 220 -4.32 -10.98 7.87
C PRO A 220 -3.03 -11.37 7.14
N VAL A 221 -2.82 -10.75 5.99
CA VAL A 221 -1.66 -10.86 5.12
C VAL A 221 -1.25 -9.44 4.76
N ASN A 222 -0.08 -9.03 5.22
CA ASN A 222 0.42 -7.69 4.97
C ASN A 222 1.37 -7.65 3.79
N ASN A 223 1.18 -6.65 2.94
CA ASN A 223 2.08 -6.40 1.83
C ASN A 223 2.21 -4.88 1.64
N GLU A 224 3.38 -4.32 1.96
CA GLU A 224 3.77 -2.94 1.66
C GLU A 224 2.72 -1.87 2.07
N MET A 225 1.99 -1.31 1.08
CA MET A 225 0.94 -0.28 1.19
C MET A 225 -0.49 -0.86 1.18
N ASN A 226 -0.65 -2.17 1.38
CA ASN A 226 -1.95 -2.82 1.44
C ASN A 226 -2.08 -3.73 2.66
N VAL A 227 -3.29 -3.77 3.20
CA VAL A 227 -3.70 -4.71 4.23
C VAL A 227 -4.72 -5.65 3.60
N MET A 228 -4.42 -6.94 3.60
CA MET A 228 -5.27 -7.97 3.03
C MET A 228 -5.70 -8.95 4.12
N TYR A 229 -6.93 -9.42 4.05
CA TYR A 229 -7.47 -10.50 4.86
C TYR A 229 -7.87 -11.60 3.88
N GLU A 230 -7.23 -12.75 3.95
CA GLU A 230 -7.44 -13.86 3.01
C GLU A 230 -8.05 -15.07 3.72
N LYS A 231 -8.94 -15.78 3.01
CA LYS A 231 -9.42 -17.10 3.39
C LYS A 231 -9.36 -18.04 2.19
N VAL A 232 -8.82 -19.24 2.42
CA VAL A 232 -8.72 -20.29 1.40
C VAL A 232 -9.82 -21.33 1.63
N TYR A 233 -10.64 -21.52 0.61
CA TYR A 233 -11.73 -22.49 0.53
C TYR A 233 -11.27 -23.76 -0.21
N PRO A 234 -12.06 -24.86 -0.19
CA PRO A 234 -11.75 -26.07 -0.94
C PRO A 234 -11.42 -25.79 -2.41
N LYS A 235 -10.58 -26.64 -3.01
CA LYS A 235 -10.04 -26.46 -4.38
C LYS A 235 -9.17 -25.19 -4.54
N LYS A 236 -8.58 -24.71 -3.44
CA LYS A 236 -7.68 -23.53 -3.40
C LYS A 236 -8.38 -22.24 -3.86
N GLN A 237 -9.71 -22.15 -3.74
CA GLN A 237 -10.41 -20.91 -4.01
C GLN A 237 -10.08 -19.89 -2.93
N LYS A 238 -9.58 -18.71 -3.33
CA LYS A 238 -9.25 -17.62 -2.42
C LYS A 238 -10.37 -16.59 -2.40
N ALA A 239 -10.79 -16.21 -1.21
CA ALA A 239 -11.58 -15.01 -0.94
C ALA A 239 -10.72 -14.00 -0.21
N GLN A 240 -10.98 -12.71 -0.42
CA GLN A 240 -10.19 -11.67 0.23
C GLN A 240 -10.99 -10.39 0.47
N MET A 241 -10.66 -9.70 1.56
CA MET A 241 -10.82 -8.26 1.68
C MET A 241 -9.44 -7.64 1.55
N GLN A 242 -9.29 -6.59 0.75
CA GLN A 242 -8.05 -5.86 0.60
C GLN A 242 -8.32 -4.37 0.66
N ILE A 243 -7.61 -3.67 1.53
CA ILE A 243 -7.67 -2.22 1.67
C ILE A 243 -6.31 -1.65 1.28
N TYR A 244 -6.30 -0.73 0.33
CA TYR A 244 -5.06 -0.14 -0.16
C TYR A 244 -5.24 1.28 -0.68
N TYR A 245 -4.12 2.00 -0.78
CA TYR A 245 -4.06 3.33 -1.36
C TYR A 245 -3.50 3.24 -2.79
N ASP A 246 -4.30 3.65 -3.77
CA ASP A 246 -3.93 3.75 -5.18
C ASP A 246 -3.65 5.21 -5.54
N TRP A 247 -2.38 5.60 -5.44
CA TRP A 247 -1.91 6.95 -5.74
C TRP A 247 -2.14 7.39 -7.19
N ARG A 248 -2.41 6.46 -8.11
CA ARG A 248 -2.70 6.78 -9.52
C ARG A 248 -4.10 7.35 -9.69
N LYS A 249 -5.00 7.08 -8.74
CA LYS A 249 -6.43 7.35 -8.87
C LYS A 249 -6.80 8.69 -8.26
N LYS A 250 -7.87 9.31 -8.77
CA LYS A 250 -8.47 10.50 -8.16
C LYS A 250 -8.97 10.20 -6.75
N ASN A 251 -9.74 9.13 -6.61
CA ASN A 251 -10.14 8.57 -5.32
C ASN A 251 -9.17 7.44 -4.97
N GLN A 252 -8.27 7.71 -4.04
CA GLN A 252 -7.09 6.89 -3.82
C GLN A 252 -7.38 5.65 -2.99
N MET A 253 -8.33 5.72 -2.05
CA MET A 253 -8.66 4.55 -1.25
C MET A 253 -9.39 3.51 -2.06
N VAL A 254 -9.05 2.25 -1.85
CA VAL A 254 -9.72 1.10 -2.46
C VAL A 254 -10.04 0.07 -1.40
N PHE A 255 -11.31 -0.31 -1.36
CA PHE A 255 -11.87 -1.40 -0.59
C PHE A 255 -12.26 -2.49 -1.58
N TYR A 256 -11.39 -3.48 -1.75
CA TYR A 256 -11.51 -4.53 -2.73
C TYR A 256 -11.95 -5.83 -2.06
N PHE A 257 -12.95 -6.49 -2.63
CA PHE A 257 -13.53 -7.72 -2.11
C PHE A 257 -13.58 -8.79 -3.19
N LYS A 258 -12.90 -9.91 -2.94
CA LYS A 258 -12.99 -11.12 -3.75
C LYS A 258 -13.94 -12.10 -3.07
N VAL A 259 -15.11 -12.27 -3.67
CA VAL A 259 -16.22 -13.04 -3.11
C VAL A 259 -15.99 -14.55 -3.34
N PRO A 260 -16.09 -15.41 -2.31
CA PRO A 260 -16.04 -16.86 -2.49
C PRO A 260 -17.27 -17.36 -3.25
N HIS A 261 -17.18 -18.58 -3.81
CA HIS A 261 -18.32 -19.27 -4.45
C HIS A 261 -19.18 -18.42 -5.43
N PHE A 262 -18.59 -17.40 -6.06
CA PHE A 262 -19.33 -16.35 -6.76
C PHE A 262 -20.24 -16.85 -7.90
N THR A 263 -19.82 -17.87 -8.64
CA THR A 263 -20.68 -18.52 -9.64
C THR A 263 -21.94 -19.12 -9.03
N THR A 264 -21.83 -19.77 -7.86
CA THR A 264 -22.97 -20.34 -7.13
C THR A 264 -23.86 -19.23 -6.56
N LEU A 265 -23.24 -18.17 -6.04
CA LEU A 265 -23.93 -16.98 -5.57
C LEU A 265 -24.79 -16.34 -6.66
N ILE A 266 -24.22 -16.06 -7.84
CA ILE A 266 -24.97 -15.46 -8.96
C ILE A 266 -26.08 -16.38 -9.46
N LYS A 267 -25.87 -17.71 -9.47
CA LYS A 267 -26.95 -18.65 -9.81
C LYS A 267 -28.14 -18.59 -8.84
N SER A 268 -27.92 -18.08 -7.64
CA SER A 268 -28.95 -17.87 -6.61
C SER A 268 -29.51 -16.45 -6.62
N TYR A 269 -29.25 -15.66 -7.67
CA TYR A 269 -29.66 -14.26 -7.79
C TYR A 269 -31.16 -14.03 -7.56
N GLY A 270 -32.03 -14.97 -7.99
CA GLY A 270 -33.47 -14.89 -7.75
C GLY A 270 -33.85 -14.81 -6.26
N ASN A 271 -33.02 -15.37 -5.38
CA ASN A 271 -33.24 -15.43 -3.93
C ASN A 271 -32.64 -14.23 -3.18
N MET A 272 -31.98 -13.29 -3.87
CA MET A 272 -31.44 -12.07 -3.28
C MET A 272 -32.55 -11.04 -3.05
N ASP A 273 -32.38 -10.21 -2.02
CA ASP A 273 -33.16 -8.98 -1.87
C ASP A 273 -32.77 -7.96 -2.97
N ASP A 274 -33.62 -6.95 -3.19
CA ASP A 274 -33.45 -6.00 -4.29
C ASP A 274 -32.13 -5.22 -4.21
N GLU A 275 -31.62 -5.01 -3.01
CA GLU A 275 -30.34 -4.35 -2.78
C GLU A 275 -29.15 -5.19 -3.26
N LEU A 276 -29.07 -6.47 -2.85
CA LEU A 276 -28.03 -7.37 -3.35
C LEU A 276 -28.19 -7.63 -4.85
N LYS A 277 -29.42 -7.70 -5.36
CA LYS A 277 -29.68 -7.80 -6.79
C LYS A 277 -29.09 -6.60 -7.54
N GLY A 278 -29.42 -5.38 -7.10
CA GLY A 278 -28.88 -4.15 -7.67
C GLY A 278 -27.36 -4.13 -7.65
N LEU A 279 -26.74 -4.47 -6.51
CA LEU A 279 -25.27 -4.56 -6.41
C LEU A 279 -24.67 -5.52 -7.45
N ILE A 280 -25.16 -6.77 -7.47
CA ILE A 280 -24.62 -7.81 -8.37
C ILE A 280 -24.86 -7.41 -9.82
N PHE A 281 -26.03 -6.86 -10.13
CA PHE A 281 -26.38 -6.39 -11.46
C PHE A 281 -25.48 -5.23 -11.91
N GLU A 282 -25.22 -4.24 -11.07
CA GLU A 282 -24.43 -3.06 -11.46
C GLU A 282 -22.92 -3.35 -11.46
N ARG A 283 -22.42 -4.08 -10.45
CA ARG A 283 -20.97 -4.20 -10.19
C ARG A 283 -20.34 -5.45 -10.81
N THR A 284 -21.13 -6.44 -11.24
CA THR A 284 -20.57 -7.60 -11.93
C THR A 284 -20.28 -7.27 -13.39
N LYS A 285 -19.09 -7.69 -13.87
CA LYS A 285 -18.69 -7.53 -15.27
C LYS A 285 -19.76 -8.09 -16.22
N THR A 286 -20.21 -7.25 -17.15
CA THR A 286 -21.04 -7.68 -18.29
C THR A 286 -20.19 -8.55 -19.23
N CYS A 287 -20.76 -9.67 -19.67
CA CYS A 287 -20.10 -10.60 -20.57
C CYS A 287 -19.90 -9.95 -21.95
N ASP A 288 -18.65 -9.82 -22.35
CA ASP A 288 -18.19 -9.28 -23.64
C ASP A 288 -17.85 -10.38 -24.66
N GLY A 289 -18.06 -11.65 -24.29
CA GLY A 289 -17.76 -12.79 -25.15
C GLY A 289 -16.27 -13.10 -25.32
N CYS A 290 -15.40 -12.66 -24.40
CA CYS A 290 -13.93 -12.82 -24.51
C CYS A 290 -13.40 -14.26 -24.63
N GLY A 291 -14.22 -15.29 -24.42
CA GLY A 291 -13.84 -16.69 -24.56
C GLY A 291 -12.99 -17.28 -23.42
N TYR A 292 -12.65 -16.50 -22.39
CA TYR A 292 -11.81 -16.96 -21.28
C TYR A 292 -12.35 -18.23 -20.59
N CYS A 293 -13.67 -18.34 -20.42
CA CYS A 293 -14.31 -19.52 -19.80
C CYS A 293 -14.24 -20.80 -20.66
N THR A 294 -14.06 -20.64 -21.96
CA THR A 294 -14.01 -21.75 -22.93
C THR A 294 -12.61 -21.98 -23.50
N GLN A 295 -11.62 -21.12 -23.19
CA GLN A 295 -10.30 -21.13 -23.83
C GLN A 295 -9.54 -22.47 -23.73
N THR A 296 -9.77 -23.24 -22.66
CA THR A 296 -9.11 -24.53 -22.44
C THR A 296 -9.90 -25.72 -22.98
N ASP A 297 -11.13 -25.51 -23.45
CA ASP A 297 -11.93 -26.56 -24.02
C ASP A 297 -11.58 -26.79 -25.49
N LYS A 298 -10.85 -27.88 -25.75
CA LYS A 298 -10.50 -28.30 -27.12
C LYS A 298 -11.66 -28.95 -27.88
N THR A 299 -12.76 -29.30 -27.19
CA THR A 299 -13.90 -29.99 -27.81
C THR A 299 -14.91 -29.03 -28.45
N GLY A 300 -14.88 -27.75 -28.06
CA GLY A 300 -15.86 -26.73 -28.47
C GLY A 300 -17.26 -26.94 -27.89
N LYS A 301 -17.45 -27.88 -26.96
CA LYS A 301 -18.77 -28.25 -26.41
C LYS A 301 -19.11 -27.49 -25.14
N ARG A 302 -18.12 -26.89 -24.45
CA ARG A 302 -18.35 -26.17 -23.20
C ARG A 302 -19.13 -24.88 -23.48
N PRO A 303 -20.33 -24.71 -22.89
CA PRO A 303 -21.07 -23.47 -23.05
C PRO A 303 -20.33 -22.31 -22.38
N ARG A 304 -20.54 -21.11 -22.91
CA ARG A 304 -20.04 -19.88 -22.31
C ARG A 304 -20.66 -19.69 -20.93
N LEU A 305 -19.84 -19.31 -19.94
CA LEU A 305 -20.32 -18.90 -18.62
C LEU A 305 -20.86 -17.47 -18.69
N ALA A 306 -22.14 -17.37 -19.05
CA ALA A 306 -22.88 -16.14 -19.26
C ALA A 306 -24.26 -16.29 -18.60
N LEU A 307 -24.56 -15.46 -17.60
CA LEU A 307 -25.78 -15.57 -16.80
C LEU A 307 -26.66 -14.34 -17.04
N PRO A 308 -27.83 -14.45 -17.67
CA PRO A 308 -28.75 -13.34 -17.81
C PRO A 308 -29.34 -13.00 -16.44
N LEU A 309 -29.17 -11.75 -16.00
CA LEU A 309 -29.78 -11.21 -14.78
C LEU A 309 -30.73 -10.09 -15.18
N GLU A 310 -31.83 -9.96 -14.47
CA GLU A 310 -32.80 -8.87 -14.65
C GLU A 310 -32.86 -8.01 -13.39
N PHE A 311 -32.88 -6.70 -13.55
CA PHE A 311 -33.11 -5.73 -12.47
C PHE A 311 -33.77 -4.48 -13.03
N ASN A 312 -34.84 -3.99 -12.39
CA ASN A 312 -35.58 -2.80 -12.80
C ASN A 312 -35.99 -2.79 -14.30
N GLY A 313 -36.39 -3.96 -14.84
CA GLY A 313 -36.80 -4.10 -16.24
C GLY A 313 -35.67 -4.13 -17.26
N GLU A 314 -34.40 -4.03 -16.84
CA GLU A 314 -33.23 -4.21 -17.68
C GLU A 314 -32.67 -5.63 -17.53
N THR A 315 -32.30 -6.27 -18.64
CA THR A 315 -31.64 -7.58 -18.63
C THR A 315 -30.21 -7.46 -19.16
N LEU A 316 -29.23 -7.86 -18.34
CA LEU A 316 -27.83 -7.88 -18.71
C LEU A 316 -27.23 -9.27 -18.50
N VAL A 317 -26.36 -9.68 -19.42
CA VAL A 317 -25.65 -10.96 -19.32
C VAL A 317 -24.36 -10.77 -18.53
N LYS A 318 -24.28 -11.36 -17.34
CA LYS A 318 -23.16 -11.21 -16.41
C LYS A 318 -22.16 -12.36 -16.46
N CYS A 319 -20.89 -12.05 -16.22
CA CYS A 319 -19.80 -13.01 -16.20
C CYS A 319 -19.44 -13.41 -14.76
N PRO A 320 -19.61 -14.68 -14.35
CA PRO A 320 -19.34 -15.12 -12.99
C PRO A 320 -17.85 -15.38 -12.71
N LEU A 321 -16.95 -15.19 -13.68
CA LEU A 321 -15.51 -15.44 -13.54
C LEU A 321 -14.72 -14.26 -12.95
N PHE A 322 -15.37 -13.12 -12.72
CA PHE A 322 -14.76 -11.93 -12.13
C PHE A 322 -15.44 -11.64 -10.78
N PRO A 323 -15.05 -12.35 -9.70
CA PRO A 323 -15.74 -12.34 -8.41
C PRO A 323 -15.34 -11.15 -7.54
N VAL A 324 -15.23 -9.98 -8.15
CA VAL A 324 -14.58 -8.82 -7.55
C VAL A 324 -15.56 -7.68 -7.49
N ILE A 325 -15.73 -7.14 -6.30
CA ILE A 325 -16.47 -5.89 -6.07
C ILE A 325 -15.55 -4.94 -5.32
N ALA A 326 -15.53 -3.68 -5.72
CA ALA A 326 -14.68 -2.68 -5.12
C ALA A 326 -15.40 -1.35 -4.91
N TRP A 327 -15.03 -0.67 -3.83
CA TRP A 327 -15.44 0.68 -3.49
C TRP A 327 -14.21 1.56 -3.29
N ASN A 328 -14.41 2.87 -3.42
CA ASN A 328 -13.40 3.88 -3.19
C ASN A 328 -13.68 4.72 -1.91
N TYR A 329 -14.63 4.27 -1.10
CA TYR A 329 -15.04 4.87 0.16
C TYR A 329 -15.61 3.78 1.09
N THR A 330 -15.78 4.14 2.35
CA THR A 330 -16.48 3.35 3.36
C THR A 330 -17.68 4.14 3.87
N ASP A 331 -18.81 3.46 4.00
CA ASP A 331 -20.00 3.93 4.71
C ASP A 331 -20.79 2.73 5.27
N GLU A 332 -21.79 3.00 6.11
CA GLU A 332 -22.61 1.95 6.74
C GLU A 332 -23.35 1.08 5.71
N THR A 333 -23.77 1.67 4.58
CA THR A 333 -24.48 0.95 3.52
C THR A 333 -23.56 -0.06 2.85
N MET A 334 -22.35 0.34 2.49
CA MET A 334 -21.33 -0.51 1.89
C MET A 334 -21.00 -1.66 2.82
N ILE A 335 -20.74 -1.39 4.11
CA ILE A 335 -20.40 -2.42 5.09
C ILE A 335 -21.53 -3.44 5.21
N ARG A 336 -22.77 -2.98 5.38
CA ARG A 336 -23.94 -3.84 5.47
C ARG A 336 -24.13 -4.72 4.24
N ILE A 337 -23.95 -4.14 3.04
CA ILE A 337 -24.04 -4.87 1.77
C ILE A 337 -22.92 -5.91 1.64
N VAL A 338 -21.68 -5.57 1.99
CA VAL A 338 -20.54 -6.50 1.98
C VAL A 338 -20.79 -7.67 2.94
N LYS A 339 -21.30 -7.41 4.14
CA LYS A 339 -21.66 -8.46 5.09
C LYS A 339 -22.70 -9.41 4.51
N LYS A 340 -23.82 -8.87 4.01
CA LYS A 340 -24.88 -9.65 3.35
C LYS A 340 -24.32 -10.51 2.20
N LEU A 341 -23.48 -9.91 1.35
CA LEU A 341 -22.86 -10.58 0.21
C LEU A 341 -22.00 -11.77 0.63
N PHE A 342 -21.12 -11.59 1.62
CA PHE A 342 -20.24 -12.65 2.11
C PHE A 342 -20.97 -13.69 2.96
N ASP A 343 -22.07 -13.33 3.62
CA ASP A 343 -22.95 -14.26 4.34
C ASP A 343 -23.73 -15.17 3.39
N MET A 344 -24.10 -14.67 2.22
CA MET A 344 -24.79 -15.47 1.19
C MET A 344 -23.81 -16.36 0.40
N ALA A 345 -22.55 -15.94 0.28
CA ALA A 345 -21.50 -16.65 -0.45
C ALA A 345 -20.90 -17.83 0.36
N LYS A 346 -21.71 -18.85 0.64
CA LYS A 346 -21.33 -20.06 1.39
C LYS A 346 -20.89 -21.23 0.53
#